data_AF-A0A661KFZ6-F1
#
_entry.id   AF-A0A661KFZ6-F1
#
_cell.length_a   1.000
_cell.length_b   1.000
_cell.length_c   1.000
_cell.angle_alpha   90.00
_cell.angle_beta   90.00
_cell.angle_gamma   90.00
#
_symmetry.space_group_name_H-M   'P 1'
#
loop_
_entity.id
_entity.type
_entity.pdbx_description
1 polymer ?
#
loop_
_entity_poly.entity_id
_entity_poly.type
_entity_poly.pdbx_seq_one_letter_code
_entity_poly.pdbx_strand_id
1 'polypeptide(L)'
;MGDLQNGSVLKVNPSEKYEEVCEKLNHLCRAFAMYCHAENCKEIYECPFHKKECRQKLGLDTSLAWEVKSLLSYIRFSLRFQSELEIIKKDVRIVWYIISVLQSIIYRHFDEFKGLGYLLNNTVCLLRKFYEDIDERRKQ
;
A
#
# COMPACT_ATOMS: atom_id res chain seq x y z
N MET A 1 -12.57 -8.80 -50.71
CA MET A 1 -13.48 -8.21 -49.72
C MET A 1 -13.30 -9.01 -48.46
N GLY A 2 -12.58 -8.59 -47.42
CA GLY A 2 -12.05 -7.29 -47.00
C GLY A 2 -11.88 -7.50 -45.50
N ASP A 3 -10.63 -7.69 -45.07
CA ASP A 3 -10.25 -8.04 -43.70
C ASP A 3 -10.81 -7.03 -42.69
N LEU A 4 -11.63 -7.50 -41.75
CA LEU A 4 -11.91 -6.76 -40.53
C LEU A 4 -10.83 -7.12 -39.51
N GLN A 5 -9.81 -6.27 -39.50
CA GLN A 5 -8.70 -6.31 -38.57
C GLN A 5 -9.20 -6.32 -37.11
N ASN A 6 -8.67 -7.30 -36.38
CA ASN A 6 -8.56 -7.34 -34.93
C ASN A 6 -8.09 -5.98 -34.38
N GLY A 7 -9.01 -5.28 -33.72
CA GLY A 7 -8.69 -4.16 -32.83
C GLY A 7 -8.72 -4.63 -31.38
N SER A 8 -7.88 -5.60 -30.99
CA SER A 8 -7.63 -5.83 -29.57
C SER A 8 -6.80 -4.66 -29.05
N VAL A 9 -7.48 -3.62 -28.58
CA VAL A 9 -6.86 -2.63 -27.70
C VAL A 9 -6.36 -3.41 -26.49
N LEU A 10 -5.07 -3.73 -26.49
CA LEU A 10 -4.39 -4.32 -25.35
C LEU A 10 -4.64 -3.37 -24.18
N LYS A 11 -5.57 -3.74 -23.28
CA LYS A 11 -5.77 -3.05 -22.02
C LYS A 11 -4.45 -3.18 -21.25
N VAL A 12 -3.61 -2.16 -21.36
CA VAL A 12 -2.34 -2.07 -20.63
C VAL A 12 -2.64 -2.30 -19.15
N ASN A 13 -1.95 -3.26 -18.55
CA ASN A 13 -2.11 -3.53 -17.14
C ASN A 13 -1.70 -2.27 -16.35
N PRO A 14 -2.57 -1.70 -15.50
CA PRO A 14 -2.19 -0.52 -14.72
C PRO A 14 -0.90 -0.72 -13.91
N SER A 15 -0.54 -1.95 -13.53
CA SER A 15 0.74 -2.23 -12.86
C SER A 15 1.95 -1.90 -13.72
N GLU A 16 1.90 -2.11 -15.05
CA GLU A 16 3.01 -1.74 -15.97
C GLU A 16 3.12 -0.23 -16.10
N LYS A 17 1.97 0.47 -16.10
CA LYS A 17 1.92 1.94 -16.16
C LYS A 17 2.41 2.60 -14.85
N TYR A 18 2.29 1.91 -13.72
CA TYR A 18 2.63 2.40 -12.39
C TYR A 18 3.68 1.51 -11.70
N GLU A 19 4.67 1.03 -12.45
CA GLU A 19 5.71 0.12 -11.95
C GLU A 19 6.45 0.71 -10.74
N GLU A 20 6.91 1.96 -10.84
CA GLU A 20 7.60 2.66 -9.75
C GLU A 20 6.73 2.75 -8.47
N VAL A 21 5.41 2.95 -8.63
CA VAL A 21 4.48 2.96 -7.49
C VAL A 21 4.37 1.55 -6.89
N CYS A 22 4.29 0.52 -7.72
CA CYS A 22 4.25 -0.87 -7.26
C CYS A 22 5.52 -1.25 -6.46
N GLU A 23 6.69 -0.82 -6.92
CA GLU A 23 7.96 -1.04 -6.22
C GLU A 23 7.98 -0.34 -4.85
N LYS A 24 7.56 0.93 -4.79
CA LYS A 24 7.46 1.67 -3.52
C LYS A 24 6.45 1.05 -2.57
N LEU A 25 5.31 0.60 -3.07
CA LEU A 25 4.31 -0.14 -2.28
C LEU A 25 4.89 -1.44 -1.73
N ASN A 26 5.65 -2.19 -2.54
CA ASN A 26 6.33 -3.42 -2.08
C ASN A 26 7.33 -3.14 -0.96
N HIS A 27 8.14 -2.08 -1.12
CA HIS A 27 9.10 -1.68 -0.11
C HIS A 27 8.42 -1.31 1.20
N LEU A 28 7.35 -0.50 1.15
CA LEU A 28 6.56 -0.14 2.33
C LEU A 28 5.89 -1.36 2.97
N CYS A 29 5.27 -2.24 2.18
CA CYS A 29 4.66 -3.49 2.68
C CYS A 29 5.68 -4.32 3.46
N ARG A 30 6.90 -4.46 2.93
CA ARG A 30 7.99 -5.17 3.61
C ARG A 30 8.44 -4.45 4.88
N ALA A 31 8.57 -3.13 4.84
CA ALA A 31 8.98 -2.34 6.01
C ALA A 31 7.97 -2.43 7.16
N PHE A 32 6.67 -2.29 6.88
CA PHE A 32 5.63 -2.50 7.89
C PHE A 32 5.62 -3.94 8.38
N ALA A 33 5.74 -4.94 7.49
CA ALA A 33 5.83 -6.34 7.89
C ALA A 33 6.98 -6.59 8.88
N MET A 34 8.18 -6.08 8.58
CA MET A 34 9.34 -6.17 9.48
C MET A 34 9.13 -5.42 10.80
N TYR A 35 8.42 -4.28 10.78
CA TYR A 35 8.05 -3.57 11.99
C TYR A 35 7.18 -4.43 12.91
N CYS A 36 6.24 -5.20 12.37
CA CYS A 36 5.33 -6.05 13.14
C CYS A 36 5.98 -7.33 13.68
N HIS A 37 6.94 -7.88 12.96
CA HIS A 37 7.51 -9.20 13.24
C HIS A 37 8.71 -9.13 14.18
N ALA A 38 9.01 -10.27 14.82
CA ALA A 38 10.27 -10.46 15.53
C ALA A 38 11.45 -10.33 14.54
N GLU A 39 12.59 -9.83 15.01
CA GLU A 39 13.76 -9.48 14.17
C GLU A 39 14.24 -10.62 13.27
N ASN A 40 14.11 -11.86 13.72
CA ASN A 40 14.55 -13.06 13.00
C ASN A 40 13.39 -13.91 12.44
N CYS A 41 12.16 -13.37 12.39
CA CYS A 41 11.04 -14.11 11.84
C CYS A 41 11.26 -14.35 10.33
N LYS A 42 11.19 -15.62 9.91
CA LYS A 42 11.38 -16.01 8.51
C LYS A 42 10.13 -15.78 7.64
N GLU A 43 8.98 -15.57 8.27
CA GLU A 43 7.66 -15.56 7.63
C GLU A 43 6.97 -14.20 7.79
N ILE A 44 7.69 -13.11 7.49
CA ILE A 44 7.22 -11.72 7.69
C ILE A 44 5.94 -11.36 6.93
N TYR A 45 5.52 -12.17 5.96
CA TYR A 45 4.30 -11.94 5.19
C TYR A 45 3.06 -12.65 5.76
N GLU A 46 3.23 -13.51 6.75
CA GLU A 46 2.14 -14.14 7.50
C GLU A 46 1.66 -13.24 8.63
N CYS A 47 0.46 -13.49 9.13
CA CYS A 47 -0.08 -12.70 10.23
C CYS A 47 0.77 -12.92 11.50
N PRO A 48 1.32 -11.86 12.13
CA PRO A 48 2.17 -12.00 13.33
C PRO A 48 1.42 -12.63 14.50
N PHE A 49 0.09 -12.54 14.54
CA PHE A 49 -0.74 -13.19 15.55
C PHE A 49 -0.61 -14.71 15.54
N HIS A 50 -0.41 -15.33 14.37
CA HIS A 50 -0.31 -16.78 14.24
C HIS A 50 1.08 -17.33 14.59
N LYS A 51 2.09 -16.48 14.78
CA LYS A 51 3.46 -16.89 15.10
C LYS A 51 3.77 -16.56 16.55
N LYS A 52 4.16 -17.57 17.34
CA LYS A 52 4.42 -17.42 18.79
C LYS A 52 5.41 -16.30 19.10
N GLU A 53 6.52 -16.25 18.37
CA GLU A 53 7.58 -15.24 18.51
C GLU A 53 7.13 -13.83 18.14
N CYS A 54 6.28 -13.68 17.12
CA CYS A 54 5.78 -12.37 16.71
C CYS A 54 4.64 -11.88 17.60
N ARG A 55 3.82 -12.80 18.12
CA ARG A 55 2.74 -12.50 19.07
C ARG A 55 3.26 -11.82 20.33
N GLN A 56 4.48 -12.14 20.77
CA GLN A 56 5.11 -11.49 21.92
C GLN A 56 5.41 -10.00 21.67
N LYS A 57 5.60 -9.60 20.41
CA LYS A 57 5.82 -8.22 19.99
C LYS A 57 4.52 -7.46 19.73
N LEU A 58 3.37 -8.14 19.74
CA LEU A 58 2.09 -7.51 19.39
C LEU A 58 1.65 -6.48 20.44
N GLY A 59 1.98 -5.23 20.16
CA GLY A 59 1.41 -4.04 20.76
C GLY A 59 0.47 -3.31 19.80
N LEU A 60 -0.07 -2.18 20.25
CA LEU A 60 -0.95 -1.33 19.44
C LEU A 60 -0.25 -0.87 18.15
N ASP A 61 0.99 -0.40 18.25
CA ASP A 61 1.80 0.10 17.13
C ASP A 61 2.06 -0.97 16.06
N THR A 62 2.45 -2.18 16.46
CA THR A 62 2.66 -3.31 15.54
C THR A 62 1.34 -3.80 14.92
N SER A 63 0.22 -3.72 15.65
CA SER A 63 -1.10 -4.03 15.10
C SER A 63 -1.48 -3.01 14.02
N LEU A 64 -1.30 -1.71 14.31
CA LEU A 64 -1.52 -0.64 13.33
C LEU A 64 -0.63 -0.80 12.09
N ALA A 65 0.65 -1.13 12.28
CA ALA A 65 1.58 -1.40 11.19
C ALA A 65 1.10 -2.56 10.29
N TRP A 66 0.54 -3.61 10.88
CA TRP A 66 0.00 -4.75 10.13
C TRP A 66 -1.24 -4.37 9.29
N GLU A 67 -2.14 -3.58 9.86
CA GLU A 67 -3.30 -3.07 9.14
C GLU A 67 -2.88 -2.19 7.96
N VAL A 68 -1.89 -1.31 8.16
CA VAL A 68 -1.34 -0.49 7.07
C VAL A 68 -0.73 -1.37 5.97
N LYS A 69 0.07 -2.39 6.32
CA LYS A 69 0.61 -3.35 5.35
C LYS A 69 -0.51 -4.02 4.54
N SER A 70 -1.62 -4.38 5.20
CA SER A 70 -2.77 -5.03 4.56
C SER A 70 -3.48 -4.10 3.58
N LEU A 71 -3.69 -2.84 3.96
CA LEU A 71 -4.25 -1.81 3.07
C LEU A 71 -3.36 -1.54 1.85
N LEU A 72 -2.04 -1.49 2.03
CA LEU A 72 -1.10 -1.33 0.90
C LEU A 72 -1.08 -2.56 -0.01
N SER A 73 -1.18 -3.75 0.57
CA SER A 73 -1.30 -4.99 -0.20
C SER A 73 -2.57 -5.01 -1.05
N TYR A 74 -3.67 -4.45 -0.53
CA TYR A 74 -4.92 -4.26 -1.27
C TYR A 74 -4.74 -3.29 -2.45
N ILE A 75 -4.12 -2.12 -2.26
CA ILE A 75 -3.85 -1.19 -3.38
C ILE A 75 -3.00 -1.85 -4.47
N ARG A 76 -1.96 -2.60 -4.08
CA ARG A 76 -1.12 -3.35 -5.03
C ARG A 76 -1.93 -4.40 -5.79
N PHE A 77 -2.85 -5.08 -5.12
CA PHE A 77 -3.75 -6.04 -5.75
C PHE A 77 -4.67 -5.33 -6.76
N SER A 78 -5.30 -4.23 -6.37
CA SER A 78 -6.13 -3.41 -7.27
C SER A 78 -5.33 -2.97 -8.50
N LEU A 79 -4.11 -2.47 -8.34
CA LEU A 79 -3.23 -2.09 -9.46
C LEU A 79 -2.95 -3.22 -10.46
N ARG A 80 -2.85 -4.46 -9.99
CA ARG A 80 -2.49 -5.62 -10.82
C ARG A 80 -3.67 -6.22 -11.57
N PHE A 81 -4.86 -6.17 -10.98
CA PHE A 81 -6.02 -6.92 -11.46
C PHE A 81 -7.19 -6.04 -11.87
N GLN A 82 -7.27 -4.80 -11.40
CA GLN A 82 -8.33 -3.90 -11.79
C GLN A 82 -7.95 -3.17 -13.07
N SER A 83 -8.82 -3.22 -14.08
CA SER A 83 -8.60 -2.52 -15.35
C SER A 83 -9.15 -1.09 -15.36
N GLU A 84 -10.05 -0.78 -14.42
CA GLU A 84 -10.71 0.52 -14.31
C GLU A 84 -9.96 1.45 -13.36
N LEU A 85 -9.34 2.47 -13.94
CA LEU A 85 -8.52 3.44 -13.19
C LEU A 85 -9.33 4.23 -12.14
N GLU A 86 -10.62 4.46 -12.38
CA GLU A 86 -11.51 5.13 -11.42
C GLU A 86 -11.69 4.36 -10.12
N ILE A 87 -11.78 3.03 -10.23
CA ILE A 87 -11.90 2.17 -9.05
C ILE A 87 -10.59 2.22 -8.27
N ILE A 88 -9.44 2.11 -8.94
CA ILE A 88 -8.13 2.25 -8.30
C ILE A 88 -7.99 3.61 -7.61
N LYS A 89 -8.41 4.71 -8.27
CA LYS A 89 -8.37 6.05 -7.70
C LYS A 89 -9.20 6.15 -6.41
N LYS A 90 -10.40 5.57 -6.42
CA LYS A 90 -11.28 5.52 -5.24
C LYS A 90 -10.64 4.73 -4.11
N ASP A 91 -10.07 3.56 -4.40
CA ASP A 91 -9.39 2.71 -3.43
C ASP A 91 -8.20 3.46 -2.79
N VAL A 92 -7.34 4.05 -3.62
CA VAL A 92 -6.19 4.86 -3.18
C VAL A 92 -6.63 6.00 -2.27
N ARG A 93 -7.71 6.71 -2.65
CA ARG A 93 -8.26 7.80 -1.83
C ARG A 93 -8.71 7.30 -0.46
N ILE A 94 -9.47 6.21 -0.40
CA ILE A 94 -9.97 5.65 0.86
C ILE A 94 -8.80 5.24 1.76
N VAL A 95 -7.85 4.47 1.20
CA VAL A 95 -6.66 4.02 1.94
C VAL A 95 -5.81 5.19 2.42
N TRP A 96 -5.63 6.21 1.58
CA TRP A 96 -4.90 7.43 1.95
C TRP A 96 -5.54 8.13 3.17
N TYR A 97 -6.86 8.30 3.21
CA TYR A 97 -7.52 8.91 4.36
C TYR A 97 -7.38 8.09 5.63
N ILE A 98 -7.58 6.76 5.55
CA ILE A 98 -7.43 5.87 6.70
C ILE A 98 -6.02 5.99 7.28
N ILE A 99 -5.00 5.88 6.43
CA ILE A 99 -3.60 5.95 6.86
C ILE A 99 -3.25 7.35 7.39
N SER A 100 -3.84 8.42 6.84
CA SER A 100 -3.66 9.78 7.37
C SER A 100 -4.21 9.94 8.79
N VAL A 101 -5.34 9.29 9.11
CA VAL A 101 -5.87 9.25 10.48
C VAL A 101 -4.91 8.48 11.41
N LEU A 102 -4.41 7.33 10.97
CA LEU A 102 -3.43 6.56 11.73
C LEU A 102 -2.13 7.35 11.97
N GLN A 103 -1.65 8.07 10.94
CA GLN A 103 -0.51 8.97 11.06
C GLN A 103 -0.77 10.05 12.12
N SER A 104 -1.94 10.70 12.10
CA SER A 104 -2.29 11.72 13.08
C SER A 104 -2.33 11.16 14.52
N ILE A 105 -2.82 9.93 14.70
CA ILE A 105 -2.77 9.23 15.99
C ILE A 105 -1.31 9.03 16.41
N ILE A 106 -0.50 8.40 15.57
CA ILE A 106 0.91 8.09 15.89
C ILE A 106 1.75 9.35 16.09
N TYR A 107 1.46 10.45 15.40
CA TYR A 107 2.21 11.70 15.56
C TYR A 107 2.06 12.32 16.96
N ARG A 108 0.91 12.12 17.62
CA ARG A 108 0.73 12.53 19.03
C ARG A 108 1.54 11.68 20.02
N HIS A 109 2.00 10.51 19.58
CA HIS A 109 2.84 9.58 20.32
C HIS A 109 4.20 9.39 19.62
N PHE A 110 4.65 10.40 18.88
CA PHE A 110 5.79 10.25 17.98
C PHE A 110 7.05 9.83 18.73
N ASP A 111 7.28 10.35 19.93
CA ASP A 111 8.47 10.01 20.71
C ASP A 111 8.55 8.52 21.08
N GLU A 112 7.41 7.88 21.29
CA GLU A 112 7.30 6.44 21.57
C GLU A 112 7.38 5.60 20.30
N PHE A 113 6.82 6.09 19.19
CA PHE A 113 6.64 5.32 17.96
C PHE A 113 7.30 5.95 16.73
N LYS A 114 8.52 6.49 16.88
CA LYS A 114 9.26 7.20 15.81
C LYS A 114 9.34 6.41 14.51
N GLY A 115 9.70 5.13 14.61
CA GLY A 115 9.82 4.23 13.45
C GLY A 115 8.51 4.10 12.67
N LEU A 116 7.39 3.89 13.37
CA LEU A 116 6.07 3.83 12.76
C LEU A 116 5.64 5.18 12.17
N GLY A 117 5.95 6.29 12.86
CA GLY A 117 5.67 7.64 12.39
C GLY A 117 6.30 7.94 11.03
N TYR A 118 7.58 7.58 10.84
CA TYR A 118 8.26 7.74 9.56
C TYR A 118 7.65 6.86 8.45
N LEU A 119 7.33 5.59 8.76
CA LEU A 119 6.70 4.68 7.80
C LEU A 119 5.33 5.21 7.34
N LEU A 120 4.51 5.69 8.28
CA LEU A 120 3.21 6.29 7.99
C LEU A 120 3.35 7.55 7.12
N ASN A 121 4.30 8.43 7.46
CA ASN A 121 4.54 9.63 6.65
C ASN A 121 4.91 9.31 5.21
N ASN A 122 5.87 8.40 5.01
CA ASN A 122 6.27 7.97 3.66
C ASN A 122 5.10 7.39 2.87
N THR A 123 4.24 6.65 3.56
CA THR A 123 3.04 6.05 2.97
C THR A 123 2.01 7.08 2.55
N VAL A 124 1.72 8.07 3.42
CA VAL A 124 0.80 9.17 3.12
C VAL A 124 1.31 9.99 1.93
N CYS A 125 2.60 10.32 1.90
CA CYS A 125 3.21 11.04 0.77
C CYS A 125 3.09 10.26 -0.54
N LEU A 126 3.37 8.95 -0.52
CA LEU A 126 3.26 8.10 -1.71
C LEU A 126 1.82 8.05 -2.23
N LEU A 127 0.85 7.77 -1.35
CA LEU A 127 -0.54 7.61 -1.76
C LEU A 127 -1.16 8.92 -2.24
N ARG A 128 -0.80 10.06 -1.63
CA ARG A 128 -1.21 11.38 -2.10
C ARG A 128 -0.68 11.64 -3.51
N LYS A 129 0.62 11.47 -3.72
CA LYS A 129 1.23 11.68 -5.05
C LYS A 129 0.58 10.75 -6.09
N PHE A 130 0.38 9.49 -5.72
CA PHE A 130 -0.25 8.54 -6.63
C PHE A 130 -1.70 8.92 -6.98
N TYR A 131 -2.47 9.41 -6.02
CA TYR A 131 -3.82 9.92 -6.27
C TYR A 131 -3.83 11.12 -7.23
N GLU A 132 -2.90 12.07 -7.03
CA GLU A 132 -2.72 13.25 -7.88
C GLU A 132 -2.30 12.84 -9.30
N ASP A 133 -1.33 11.92 -9.45
CA ASP A 133 -0.87 11.40 -10.73
C ASP A 133 -2.00 10.71 -11.53
N ILE A 134 -2.91 10.00 -10.85
CA ILE A 134 -4.10 9.42 -11.50
C ILE A 134 -5.06 10.53 -11.98
N ASP A 135 -5.23 11.61 -11.20
CA ASP A 135 -6.11 12.73 -11.54
C ASP A 135 -5.61 13.54 -12.74
N GLU A 136 -4.31 13.84 -12.79
CA GLU A 136 -3.70 14.63 -13.86
C GLU A 136 -3.76 13.91 -15.20
N ARG A 137 -3.50 12.60 -15.21
CA ARG A 137 -3.55 11.76 -16.43
C ARG A 137 -4.96 11.54 -16.98
N ARG A 138 -6.02 11.99 -16.30
CA ARG A 138 -7.38 12.04 -16.85
C ARG A 138 -7.67 13.32 -17.62
N LYS A 139 -6.89 14.38 -17.39
CA LYS A 139 -7.07 15.69 -18.04
C LYS A 139 -6.34 15.78 -19.39
N GLN A 140 -5.50 14.80 -19.70
CA GLN A 140 -4.79 14.63 -20.97
C GLN A 140 -5.50 13.60 -21.83
#